data_AF-A0A0F8B7Z1-F1
#
_entry.id   AF-A0A0F8B7Z1-F1
#
_cell.length_a   1.000
_cell.length_b   1.000
_cell.length_c   1.000
_cell.angle_alpha   90.00
_cell.angle_beta   90.00
_cell.angle_gamma   90.00
#
_symmetry.space_group_name_H-M   'P 1'
#
loop_
_entity.id
_entity.type
_entity.pdbx_description
1 polymer ?
#
loop_
_entity_poly.entity_id
_entity_poly.type
_entity_poly.pdbx_seq_one_letter_code
_entity_poly.pdbx_strand_id
1 'polypeptide(L)'
;MKRLLINYETMAGIFIFGFCSMFADFLSDISNHSAATVRFFGLILFLLILMGNFVLSGLHNPFMIPIMFTEEKEKSTSRNMFDKFTHSDKKLKNSSKSLERFSKLKLDYLILRLDNYNLRSSSESKDWIASWEELLREWEKIDRELMGKPFSEEGFCYHIYPHVVLPLAFALGASVNLRRPLLLYHCQNQEKFYKVIDLKDPREVSYESETYVIAPKTIPEDLNLDGGKKLILHIVISARHVENFRLHDDHFNATNVAIVYNVDLEPKDDWLPYVQEIVEIAKPLIHRYEDVDVCLICPSVVAFALGMAFSRKGSLKVCHYFSDGKYRPVFQLSEIEGHPPFS
;
A
#
# COMPACT_ATOMS: atom_id res chain seq x y z
N MET A 1 -20.61 12.28 3.09
CA MET A 1 -20.54 13.09 4.32
C MET A 1 -19.46 14.19 4.23
N LYS A 2 -18.22 13.93 3.78
CA LYS A 2 -17.18 14.97 3.56
C LYS A 2 -17.52 16.02 2.48
N ARG A 3 -18.11 15.62 1.35
CA ARG A 3 -18.63 16.57 0.33
C ARG A 3 -19.77 17.45 0.90
N LEU A 4 -20.49 16.95 1.89
CA LEU A 4 -21.57 17.69 2.57
C LEU A 4 -21.02 18.73 3.54
N LEU A 5 -19.94 18.43 4.29
CA LEU A 5 -19.32 19.37 5.24
C LEU A 5 -18.62 20.53 4.53
N ILE A 6 -17.85 20.24 3.48
CA ILE A 6 -17.23 21.28 2.63
C ILE A 6 -18.31 22.11 1.93
N ASN A 7 -19.38 21.47 1.44
CA ASN A 7 -20.52 22.20 0.90
C ASN A 7 -21.25 23.03 1.97
N TYR A 8 -21.28 22.58 3.23
CA TYR A 8 -21.92 23.30 4.34
C TYR A 8 -21.12 24.55 4.72
N GLU A 9 -19.79 24.47 4.78
CA GLU A 9 -18.91 25.62 5.05
C GLU A 9 -18.91 26.61 3.87
N THR A 10 -18.94 26.10 2.64
CA THR A 10 -19.07 26.92 1.44
C THR A 10 -20.45 27.59 1.38
N MET A 11 -21.53 26.86 1.72
CA MET A 11 -22.87 27.42 1.85
C MET A 11 -22.97 28.42 3.01
N ALA A 12 -22.32 28.18 4.14
CA ALA A 12 -22.27 29.12 5.26
C ALA A 12 -21.54 30.39 4.86
N GLY A 13 -20.44 30.30 4.11
CA GLY A 13 -19.74 31.46 3.55
C GLY A 13 -20.60 32.26 2.56
N ILE A 14 -21.31 31.57 1.65
CA ILE A 14 -22.27 32.20 0.72
C ILE A 14 -23.44 32.84 1.48
N PHE A 15 -23.93 32.17 2.53
CA PHE A 15 -25.03 32.66 3.36
C PHE A 15 -24.62 33.89 4.16
N ILE A 16 -23.45 33.88 4.79
CA ILE A 16 -22.91 35.04 5.52
C ILE A 16 -22.68 36.22 4.57
N PHE A 17 -22.11 35.97 3.39
CA PHE A 17 -21.94 37.01 2.38
C PHE A 17 -23.28 37.59 1.89
N GLY A 18 -24.24 36.72 1.58
CA GLY A 18 -25.59 37.12 1.17
C GLY A 18 -26.33 37.91 2.26
N PHE A 19 -26.22 37.48 3.51
CA PHE A 19 -26.81 38.16 4.66
C PHE A 19 -26.17 39.53 4.91
N CYS A 20 -24.84 39.63 4.84
CA CYS A 20 -24.14 40.91 4.95
C CYS A 20 -24.48 41.87 3.80
N SER A 21 -24.70 41.36 2.57
CA SER A 21 -25.15 42.18 1.44
C SER A 21 -26.57 42.69 1.64
N MET A 22 -27.52 41.83 2.04
CA MET A 22 -28.90 42.22 2.35
C MET A 22 -28.97 43.24 3.50
N PHE A 23 -28.17 43.05 4.56
CA PHE A 23 -28.12 43.98 5.68
C PHE A 23 -27.51 45.34 5.28
N ALA A 24 -26.55 45.35 4.36
CA ALA A 24 -26.01 46.59 3.80
C ALA A 24 -27.01 47.33 2.91
N ASP A 25 -27.83 46.61 2.13
CA ASP A 25 -28.90 47.20 1.33
C ASP A 25 -29.97 47.85 2.23
N PHE A 26 -30.36 47.17 3.31
CA PHE A 26 -31.27 47.71 4.32
C PHE A 26 -30.72 48.99 5.01
N LEU A 27 -29.42 49.04 5.32
CA LEU A 27 -28.77 50.23 5.87
C LEU A 27 -28.60 51.37 4.86
N SER A 28 -28.47 51.03 3.57
CA SER A 28 -28.42 52.00 2.46
C SER A 28 -29.76 52.70 2.29
N ASP A 29 -30.87 51.97 2.41
CA ASP A 29 -32.23 52.51 2.35
C ASP A 29 -32.55 53.44 3.53
N ILE A 30 -31.83 53.32 4.65
CA ILE A 30 -31.96 54.17 5.85
C ILE A 30 -31.05 55.43 5.77
N SER A 31 -30.45 55.73 4.61
CA SER A 31 -29.61 56.91 4.32
C SER A 31 -28.28 56.98 5.10
N ASN A 32 -27.73 55.84 5.50
CA ASN A 32 -26.48 55.83 6.25
C ASN A 32 -25.28 55.47 5.37
N HIS A 33 -24.21 56.28 5.40
CA HIS A 33 -22.95 56.05 4.68
C HIS A 33 -22.22 54.74 5.09
N SER A 34 -22.77 53.99 6.04
CA SER A 34 -22.24 52.75 6.60
C SER A 34 -22.45 51.50 5.71
N ALA A 35 -23.31 51.57 4.68
CA ALA A 35 -23.61 50.42 3.82
C ALA A 35 -22.39 49.91 3.05
N ALA A 36 -21.59 50.81 2.47
CA ALA A 36 -20.37 50.45 1.74
C ALA A 36 -19.35 49.77 2.66
N THR A 37 -19.24 50.24 3.92
CA THR A 37 -18.36 49.66 4.93
C THR A 37 -18.78 48.24 5.30
N VAL A 38 -20.07 47.97 5.47
CA VAL A 38 -20.58 46.62 5.77
C VAL A 38 -20.33 45.66 4.59
N ARG A 39 -20.54 46.09 3.34
CA ARG A 39 -20.22 45.26 2.16
C ARG A 39 -18.72 44.96 2.06
N PHE A 40 -17.87 45.94 2.34
CA PHE A 40 -16.42 45.78 2.32
C PHE A 40 -15.94 44.78 3.39
N PHE A 41 -16.46 44.87 4.62
CA PHE A 41 -16.17 43.90 5.68
C PHE A 41 -16.67 42.48 5.35
N GLY A 42 -17.87 42.35 4.79
CA GLY A 42 -18.41 41.06 4.36
C GLY A 42 -17.56 40.41 3.26
N LEU A 43 -17.07 41.20 2.30
CA LEU A 43 -16.22 40.72 1.21
C LEU A 43 -14.83 40.31 1.72
N ILE A 44 -14.24 41.05 2.66
CA ILE A 44 -13.00 40.65 3.34
C ILE A 44 -13.19 39.35 4.11
N LEU A 45 -14.26 39.21 4.89
CA LEU A 45 -14.52 38.00 5.66
C LEU A 45 -14.72 36.77 4.75
N PHE A 46 -15.42 36.94 3.64
CA PHE A 46 -15.59 35.89 2.62
C PHE A 46 -14.25 35.48 1.99
N LEU A 47 -13.40 36.46 1.62
CA LEU A 47 -12.06 36.19 1.10
C LEU A 47 -11.16 35.50 2.14
N LEU A 48 -11.26 35.86 3.42
CA LEU A 48 -10.52 35.22 4.50
C LEU A 48 -10.98 33.77 4.71
N ILE A 49 -12.28 33.48 4.61
CA ILE A 49 -12.82 32.11 4.67
C ILE A 49 -12.35 31.30 3.46
N LEU A 50 -12.40 31.87 2.25
CA LEU A 50 -11.89 31.23 1.03
C LEU A 50 -10.39 30.96 1.10
N MET A 51 -9.59 31.94 1.53
CA MET A 51 -8.15 31.75 1.75
C MET A 51 -7.89 30.74 2.85
N GLY A 52 -8.65 30.79 3.96
CA GLY A 52 -8.56 29.81 5.04
C GLY A 52 -8.80 28.40 4.54
N ASN A 53 -9.87 28.18 3.78
CA ASN A 53 -10.21 26.89 3.19
C ASN A 53 -9.19 26.44 2.14
N PHE A 54 -8.68 27.35 1.31
CA PHE A 54 -7.64 27.03 0.33
C PHE A 54 -6.34 26.61 1.03
N VAL A 55 -5.92 27.36 2.05
CA VAL A 55 -4.75 27.07 2.88
C VAL A 55 -4.94 25.75 3.63
N LEU A 56 -6.09 25.52 4.27
CA LEU A 56 -6.43 24.27 4.97
C LEU A 56 -6.49 23.06 4.02
N SER A 57 -7.05 23.22 2.83
CA SER A 57 -7.08 22.18 1.80
C SER A 57 -5.69 21.82 1.28
N GLY A 58 -4.76 22.78 1.24
CA GLY A 58 -3.35 22.57 0.90
C GLY A 58 -2.48 22.06 2.06
N LEU A 59 -2.97 22.13 3.30
CA LEU A 59 -2.25 21.74 4.52
C LEU A 59 -2.59 20.33 5.04
N HIS A 60 -3.58 19.65 4.47
CA HIS A 60 -3.90 18.25 4.81
C HIS A 60 -2.84 17.28 4.25
N ASN A 61 -1.64 17.30 4.82
CA ASN A 61 -0.67 16.24 4.64
C ASN A 61 -0.99 15.13 5.66
N PRO A 62 -1.31 13.90 5.21
CA PRO A 62 -1.56 12.81 6.14
C PRO A 62 -0.32 12.56 6.99
N PHE A 63 -0.53 12.18 8.24
CA PHE A 63 0.56 11.88 9.15
C PHE A 63 1.25 10.59 8.70
N MET A 64 2.58 10.66 8.51
CA MET A 64 3.38 9.57 7.97
C MET A 64 3.73 8.56 9.07
N ILE A 65 3.33 7.32 8.91
CA ILE A 65 3.58 6.23 9.86
C ILE A 65 4.59 5.26 9.24
N PRO A 66 5.87 5.31 9.63
CA PRO A 66 6.85 4.34 9.16
C PRO A 66 6.57 2.98 9.78
N ILE A 67 6.55 1.92 8.96
CA ILE A 67 6.36 0.53 9.38
C ILE A 67 7.40 -0.31 8.65
N MET A 68 8.07 -1.20 9.37
CA MET A 68 8.99 -2.16 8.78
C MET A 68 8.60 -3.57 9.22
N PHE A 69 8.29 -4.43 8.25
CA PHE A 69 8.20 -5.87 8.47
C PHE A 69 9.59 -6.45 8.27
N THR A 70 10.08 -7.28 9.20
CA THR A 70 11.43 -7.85 9.07
C THR A 70 11.55 -9.26 9.62
N GLU A 71 12.35 -10.09 8.96
CA GLU A 71 12.81 -11.39 9.47
C GLU A 71 14.20 -11.31 10.14
N GLU A 72 14.76 -10.10 10.29
CA GLU A 72 16.05 -9.87 10.94
C GLU A 72 15.95 -10.18 12.44
N LYS A 73 16.73 -11.15 12.91
CA LYS A 73 16.69 -11.63 14.29
C LYS A 73 17.35 -10.65 15.25
N GLU A 74 18.43 -10.00 14.81
CA GLU A 74 19.22 -9.13 15.67
C GLU A 74 18.52 -7.77 15.86
N LYS A 75 18.18 -7.43 17.12
CA LYS A 75 17.45 -6.19 17.43
C LYS A 75 18.21 -4.92 17.02
N SER A 76 19.53 -4.91 17.20
CA SER A 76 20.40 -3.79 16.81
C SER A 76 20.39 -3.58 15.30
N THR A 77 20.44 -4.67 14.53
CA THR A 77 20.46 -4.62 13.07
C THR A 77 19.11 -4.17 12.50
N SER A 78 18.00 -4.73 12.99
CA SER A 78 16.67 -4.27 12.60
C SER A 78 16.44 -2.80 13.00
N ARG A 79 16.91 -2.38 14.17
CA ARG A 79 16.82 -0.96 14.58
C ARG A 79 17.62 -0.03 13.68
N ASN A 80 18.86 -0.38 13.37
CA ASN A 80 19.70 0.41 12.46
C ASN A 80 19.06 0.52 11.07
N MET A 81 18.50 -0.58 10.56
CA MET A 81 17.77 -0.60 9.29
C MET A 81 16.55 0.33 9.31
N PHE A 82 15.76 0.29 10.39
CA PHE A 82 14.62 1.19 10.59
C PHE A 82 15.02 2.66 10.72
N ASP A 83 16.13 2.94 11.42
CA ASP A 83 16.65 4.29 11.56
C ASP A 83 17.09 4.83 10.19
N LYS A 84 17.82 4.04 9.39
CA LYS A 84 18.15 4.40 7.99
C LYS A 84 16.90 4.65 7.15
N PHE A 85 15.89 3.79 7.29
CA PHE A 85 14.60 3.94 6.59
C PHE A 85 13.92 5.27 6.93
N THR A 86 13.73 5.56 8.22
CA THR A 86 13.08 6.81 8.65
C THR A 86 13.89 8.06 8.32
N HIS A 87 15.22 7.96 8.23
CA HIS A 87 16.12 9.06 7.88
C HIS A 87 16.24 9.32 6.37
N SER A 88 15.70 8.43 5.53
CA SER A 88 15.74 8.58 4.08
C SER A 88 14.95 9.79 3.57
N ASP A 89 13.93 10.22 4.32
CA ASP A 89 13.10 11.39 4.02
C ASP A 89 12.95 12.28 5.26
N LYS A 90 13.13 13.59 5.09
CA LYS A 90 13.09 14.56 6.20
C LYS A 90 11.71 14.62 6.84
N LYS A 91 10.62 14.48 6.08
CA LYS A 91 9.25 14.48 6.61
C LYS A 91 9.02 13.19 7.40
N LEU A 92 9.42 12.04 6.87
CA LEU A 92 9.31 10.74 7.55
C LEU A 92 10.05 10.74 8.91
N LYS A 93 11.28 11.28 8.95
CA LYS A 93 12.06 11.48 10.18
C LYS A 93 11.37 12.39 11.20
N ASN A 94 10.71 13.45 10.73
CA ASN A 94 10.02 14.37 11.62
C ASN A 94 8.71 13.77 12.14
N SER A 95 7.96 13.06 11.30
CA SER A 95 6.74 12.35 11.68
C SER A 95 7.02 11.25 12.69
N SER A 96 8.10 10.48 12.54
CA SER A 96 8.47 9.44 13.52
C SER A 96 8.73 10.04 14.91
N LYS A 97 9.45 11.16 15.00
CA LYS A 97 9.67 11.88 16.26
C LYS A 97 8.40 12.47 16.85
N SER A 98 7.49 12.95 16.02
CA SER A 98 6.18 13.45 16.46
C SER A 98 5.32 12.31 16.99
N LEU A 99 5.37 11.13 16.35
CA LEU A 99 4.56 9.98 16.73
C LEU A 99 4.82 9.53 18.18
N GLU A 100 6.10 9.51 18.60
CA GLU A 100 6.47 9.20 19.99
C GLU A 100 5.91 10.20 21.01
N ARG A 101 5.62 11.44 20.59
CA ARG A 101 5.07 12.49 21.47
C ARG A 101 3.55 12.42 21.59
N PHE A 102 2.87 12.04 20.51
CA PHE A 102 1.40 12.10 20.41
C PHE A 102 0.71 10.74 20.60
N SER A 103 1.44 9.63 20.45
CA SER A 103 0.92 8.28 20.64
C SER A 103 1.63 7.56 21.79
N LYS A 104 1.06 6.46 22.29
CA LYS A 104 1.77 5.59 23.23
C LYS A 104 2.70 4.62 22.47
N LEU A 105 2.73 4.68 21.14
CA LEU A 105 3.59 3.86 20.30
C LEU A 105 5.02 4.35 20.39
N LYS A 106 5.88 3.51 20.95
CA LYS A 106 7.34 3.64 20.82
C LYS A 106 7.74 3.27 19.39
N LEU A 107 8.79 3.89 18.85
CA LEU A 107 9.31 3.54 17.52
C LEU A 107 9.68 2.06 17.38
N ASP A 108 10.09 1.41 18.46
CA ASP A 108 10.37 -0.03 18.47
C ASP A 108 9.15 -0.88 18.11
N TYR A 109 7.92 -0.41 18.36
CA TYR A 109 6.70 -1.13 17.99
C TYR A 109 6.38 -1.03 16.50
N LEU A 110 7.01 -0.10 15.78
CA LEU A 110 6.83 0.06 14.33
C LEU A 110 7.76 -0.87 13.52
N ILE A 111 8.59 -1.65 14.24
CA ILE A 111 9.44 -2.71 13.71
C ILE A 111 8.73 -4.04 14.02
N LEU A 112 7.98 -4.54 13.05
CA LEU A 112 7.24 -5.79 13.13
C LEU A 112 8.20 -6.91 12.74
N ARG A 113 8.83 -7.50 13.75
CA ARG A 113 9.86 -8.52 13.58
C ARG A 113 9.29 -9.92 13.80
N LEU A 114 9.66 -10.85 12.93
CA LEU A 114 9.39 -12.26 13.11
C LEU A 114 10.46 -12.89 14.00
N ASP A 115 10.07 -13.32 15.21
CA ASP A 115 11.03 -13.82 16.20
C ASP A 115 11.12 -15.35 16.24
N ASN A 116 10.03 -16.05 15.93
CA ASN A 116 9.88 -17.45 16.29
C ASN A 116 10.22 -18.47 15.19
N TYR A 117 10.28 -18.05 13.92
CA TYR A 117 10.37 -18.99 12.79
C TYR A 117 11.51 -18.66 11.82
N ASN A 118 12.12 -19.70 11.25
CA ASN A 118 13.02 -19.58 10.10
C ASN A 118 12.31 -20.08 8.85
N LEU A 119 11.52 -19.20 8.23
CA LEU A 119 10.68 -19.54 7.08
C LEU A 119 11.48 -20.01 5.86
N ARG A 120 12.68 -19.46 5.66
CA ARG A 120 13.54 -19.79 4.51
C ARG A 120 13.90 -21.28 4.43
N SER A 121 13.87 -21.98 5.57
CA SER A 121 14.14 -23.40 5.67
C SER A 121 12.89 -24.27 5.94
N SER A 122 11.72 -23.66 6.19
CA SER A 122 10.51 -24.42 6.55
C SER A 122 9.63 -24.71 5.33
N SER A 123 9.40 -25.99 5.07
CA SER A 123 8.42 -26.47 4.08
C SER A 123 7.01 -26.58 4.65
N GLU A 124 6.83 -26.36 5.95
CA GLU A 124 5.58 -26.63 6.65
C GLU A 124 4.66 -25.41 6.58
N SER A 125 3.52 -25.51 5.89
CA SER A 125 2.59 -24.39 5.71
C SER A 125 2.12 -23.76 7.04
N LYS A 126 1.98 -24.55 8.10
CA LYS A 126 1.65 -24.06 9.46
C LYS A 126 2.64 -23.00 10.00
N ASP A 127 3.92 -23.12 9.67
CA ASP A 127 4.95 -22.18 10.14
C ASP A 127 4.80 -20.84 9.41
N TRP A 128 4.45 -20.89 8.12
CA TRP A 128 4.14 -19.71 7.31
C TRP A 128 2.88 -19.00 7.78
N ILE A 129 1.82 -19.75 8.09
CA ILE A 129 0.57 -19.22 8.64
C ILE A 129 0.82 -18.57 10.00
N ALA A 130 1.48 -19.27 10.94
CA ALA A 130 1.78 -18.73 12.26
C ALA A 130 2.64 -17.46 12.19
N SER A 131 3.62 -17.41 11.27
CA SER A 131 4.46 -16.23 11.06
C SER A 131 3.68 -15.05 10.49
N TRP A 132 2.76 -15.32 9.57
CA TRP A 132 1.85 -14.32 9.03
C TRP A 132 0.91 -13.77 10.12
N GLU A 133 0.27 -14.64 10.91
CA GLU A 133 -0.59 -14.25 12.03
C GLU A 133 0.16 -13.42 13.08
N GLU A 134 1.41 -13.77 13.39
CA GLU A 134 2.26 -13.03 14.31
C GLU A 134 2.45 -11.58 13.86
N LEU A 135 2.86 -11.37 12.61
CA LEU A 135 3.08 -10.04 12.05
C LEU A 135 1.76 -9.28 11.86
N LEU A 136 0.70 -9.95 11.41
CA LEU A 136 -0.61 -9.34 11.20
C LEU A 136 -1.20 -8.82 12.52
N ARG A 137 -1.09 -9.60 13.59
CA ARG A 137 -1.55 -9.18 14.92
C ARG A 137 -0.84 -7.93 15.43
N GLU A 138 0.47 -7.82 15.22
CA GLU A 138 1.20 -6.60 15.60
C GLU A 138 0.80 -5.40 14.73
N TRP A 139 0.59 -5.62 13.43
CA TRP A 139 0.04 -4.60 12.54
C TRP A 139 -1.34 -4.11 12.99
N GLU A 140 -2.25 -5.01 13.34
CA GLU A 140 -3.60 -4.67 13.77
C GLU A 140 -3.64 -3.88 15.07
N LYS A 141 -2.73 -4.18 16.02
CA LYS A 141 -2.58 -3.38 17.25
C LYS A 141 -2.22 -1.94 16.91
N ILE A 142 -1.30 -1.74 15.97
CA ILE A 142 -0.86 -0.42 15.53
C ILE A 142 -1.99 0.31 14.79
N ASP A 143 -2.63 -0.33 13.79
CA ASP A 143 -3.74 0.29 13.04
C ASP A 143 -4.88 0.67 14.00
N ARG A 144 -5.24 -0.19 14.95
CA ARG A 144 -6.29 0.09 15.93
C ARG A 144 -5.93 1.25 16.86
N GLU A 145 -4.70 1.31 17.36
CA GLU A 145 -4.25 2.42 18.22
C GLU A 145 -4.30 3.75 17.48
N LEU A 146 -3.87 3.78 16.21
CA LEU A 146 -3.84 4.98 15.38
C LEU A 146 -5.26 5.41 14.97
N MET A 147 -6.09 4.48 14.52
CA MET A 147 -7.47 4.74 14.10
C MET A 147 -8.38 5.19 15.25
N GLY A 148 -8.07 4.81 16.50
CA GLY A 148 -8.79 5.27 17.69
C GLY A 148 -8.52 6.73 18.09
N LYS A 149 -7.73 7.49 17.33
CA LYS A 149 -7.33 8.87 17.65
C LYS A 149 -8.21 9.93 16.94
N PRO A 150 -8.38 11.12 17.55
CA PRO A 150 -9.16 12.22 16.97
C PRO A 150 -8.56 12.79 15.66
N PHE A 151 -7.28 12.53 15.38
CA PHE A 151 -6.62 12.89 14.11
C PHE A 151 -6.90 11.89 12.97
N SER A 152 -7.76 10.90 13.18
CA SER A 152 -8.19 9.97 12.11
C SER A 152 -8.82 10.69 10.91
N GLU A 153 -9.34 11.91 11.09
CA GLU A 153 -9.87 12.72 9.99
C GLU A 153 -8.80 13.41 9.13
N GLU A 154 -7.61 13.70 9.69
CA GLU A 154 -6.44 14.25 8.99
C GLU A 154 -5.77 13.19 8.08
N GLY A 155 -6.01 11.92 8.36
CA GLY A 155 -5.56 10.76 7.60
C GLY A 155 -4.14 10.31 8.00
N PHE A 156 -3.97 9.01 8.20
CA PHE A 156 -2.66 8.38 8.29
C PHE A 156 -2.25 7.85 6.92
N CYS A 157 -0.97 7.96 6.58
CA CYS A 157 -0.38 7.28 5.44
C CYS A 157 0.72 6.37 5.95
N TYR A 158 0.62 5.07 5.67
CA TYR A 158 1.62 4.10 6.09
C TYR A 158 2.79 4.09 5.11
N HIS A 159 4.00 4.29 5.60
CA HIS A 159 5.23 4.16 4.82
C HIS A 159 5.84 2.82 5.17
N ILE A 160 5.69 1.83 4.30
CA ILE A 160 5.99 0.43 4.59
C ILE A 160 7.28 0.01 3.88
N TYR A 161 8.18 -0.62 4.63
CA TYR A 161 9.31 -1.37 4.10
C TYR A 161 9.13 -2.87 4.40
N PRO A 162 8.79 -3.70 3.39
CA PRO A 162 8.63 -5.13 3.56
C PRO A 162 9.97 -5.86 3.42
N HIS A 163 10.73 -5.98 4.51
CA HIS A 163 12.01 -6.72 4.58
C HIS A 163 11.80 -8.19 5.00
N VAL A 164 10.98 -8.90 4.24
CA VAL A 164 10.66 -10.32 4.50
C VAL A 164 10.70 -11.13 3.21
N VAL A 165 10.76 -12.45 3.34
CA VAL A 165 10.64 -13.39 2.21
C VAL A 165 9.39 -13.13 1.36
N LEU A 166 9.50 -13.35 0.04
CA LEU A 166 8.49 -12.96 -0.94
C LEU A 166 7.08 -13.52 -0.65
N PRO A 167 6.89 -14.80 -0.27
CA PRO A 167 5.56 -15.31 0.02
C PRO A 167 4.91 -14.61 1.23
N LEU A 168 5.71 -14.28 2.24
CA LEU A 168 5.22 -13.55 3.42
C LEU A 168 4.92 -12.10 3.08
N ALA A 169 5.75 -11.44 2.26
CA ALA A 169 5.46 -10.09 1.77
C ALA A 169 4.13 -10.05 0.99
N PHE A 170 3.90 -11.03 0.12
CA PHE A 170 2.65 -11.18 -0.61
C PHE A 170 1.46 -11.41 0.32
N ALA A 171 1.57 -12.34 1.27
CA ALA A 171 0.51 -12.61 2.24
C ALA A 171 0.17 -11.36 3.09
N LEU A 172 1.18 -10.64 3.57
CA LEU A 172 0.99 -9.39 4.30
C LEU A 172 0.30 -8.32 3.44
N GLY A 173 0.71 -8.18 2.19
CA GLY A 173 0.05 -7.28 1.24
C GLY A 173 -1.42 -7.64 1.02
N ALA A 174 -1.73 -8.93 0.90
CA ALA A 174 -3.11 -9.40 0.79
C ALA A 174 -3.96 -9.11 2.04
N SER A 175 -3.35 -9.14 3.23
CA SER A 175 -4.04 -8.83 4.50
C SER A 175 -4.16 -7.34 4.80
N VAL A 176 -3.18 -6.54 4.39
CA VAL A 176 -3.22 -5.08 4.44
C VAL A 176 -4.14 -4.62 3.30
N ASN A 177 -5.44 -4.79 3.54
CA ASN A 177 -6.52 -4.53 2.60
C ASN A 177 -6.41 -3.11 1.98
N LEU A 178 -7.03 -2.93 0.82
CA LEU A 178 -7.05 -1.71 -0.01
C LEU A 178 -7.76 -0.50 0.63
N ARG A 179 -7.82 -0.40 1.95
CA ARG A 179 -8.57 0.61 2.72
C ARG A 179 -7.68 1.70 3.33
N ARG A 180 -6.36 1.50 3.39
CA ARG A 180 -5.43 2.41 4.07
C ARG A 180 -4.43 3.00 3.07
N PRO A 181 -4.31 4.33 2.97
CA PRO A 181 -3.28 4.97 2.17
C PRO A 181 -1.89 4.47 2.59
N LEU A 182 -1.10 4.02 1.63
CA LEU A 182 0.26 3.53 1.91
C LEU A 182 1.25 3.84 0.80
N LEU A 183 2.52 3.84 1.16
CA LEU A 183 3.67 4.02 0.28
C LEU A 183 4.65 2.89 0.55
N LEU A 184 5.14 2.22 -0.49
CA LEU A 184 6.11 1.14 -0.32
C LEU A 184 7.53 1.61 -0.66
N TYR A 185 8.48 1.16 0.16
CA TYR A 185 9.87 1.53 0.08
C TYR A 185 10.75 0.33 -0.25
N HIS A 186 11.70 0.54 -1.15
CA HIS A 186 12.75 -0.42 -1.48
C HIS A 186 14.10 0.04 -0.91
N CYS A 187 14.89 -0.89 -0.39
CA CYS A 187 16.26 -0.64 0.06
C CYS A 187 17.26 -1.18 -0.98
N GLN A 188 17.99 -0.28 -1.62
CA GLN A 188 19.07 -0.64 -2.53
C GLN A 188 20.40 -0.74 -1.79
N ASN A 189 21.14 -1.81 -2.06
CA ASN A 189 22.47 -2.08 -1.49
C ASN A 189 22.52 -1.99 0.05
N GLN A 190 21.42 -2.31 0.74
CA GLN A 190 21.30 -2.29 2.21
C GLN A 190 21.52 -0.90 2.86
N GLU A 191 21.49 0.18 2.08
CA GLU A 191 21.81 1.52 2.57
C GLU A 191 20.78 2.58 2.19
N LYS A 192 20.34 2.60 0.93
CA LYS A 192 19.52 3.69 0.40
C LYS A 192 18.08 3.25 0.23
N PHE A 193 17.17 3.98 0.85
CA PHE A 193 15.74 3.75 0.74
C PHE A 193 15.13 4.67 -0.30
N TYR A 194 14.29 4.09 -1.15
CA TYR A 194 13.56 4.80 -2.18
C TYR A 194 12.07 4.50 -2.04
N LYS A 195 11.24 5.54 -2.18
CA LYS A 195 9.80 5.38 -2.32
C LYS A 195 9.55 4.93 -3.76
N VAL A 196 9.14 3.68 -3.95
CA VAL A 196 9.04 3.07 -5.28
C VAL A 196 7.61 2.78 -5.71
N ILE A 197 6.64 2.73 -4.78
CA ILE A 197 5.22 2.54 -5.11
C ILE A 197 4.40 3.52 -4.27
N ASP A 198 3.57 4.34 -4.93
CA ASP A 198 2.65 5.27 -4.28
C ASP A 198 1.22 4.72 -4.33
N LEU A 199 0.67 4.30 -3.20
CA LEU A 199 -0.68 3.73 -3.06
C LEU A 199 -1.48 4.53 -2.03
N LYS A 200 -1.41 5.87 -2.13
CA LYS A 200 -2.28 6.74 -1.32
C LYS A 200 -3.76 6.50 -1.62
N ASP A 201 -4.10 6.14 -2.86
CA ASP A 201 -5.31 5.37 -3.16
C ASP A 201 -4.92 3.91 -3.40
N PRO A 202 -5.13 3.01 -2.41
CA PRO A 202 -4.72 1.62 -2.57
C PRO A 202 -5.39 0.89 -3.73
N ARG A 203 -6.56 1.36 -4.19
CA ARG A 203 -7.29 0.71 -5.29
C ARG A 203 -6.58 0.84 -6.62
N GLU A 204 -5.70 1.83 -6.77
CA GLU A 204 -4.91 2.05 -7.99
C GLU A 204 -4.10 0.82 -8.39
N VAL A 205 -3.70 -0.03 -7.42
CA VAL A 205 -2.99 -1.29 -7.71
C VAL A 205 -3.76 -2.24 -8.64
N SER A 206 -5.08 -2.09 -8.74
CA SER A 206 -5.95 -2.91 -9.57
C SER A 206 -6.51 -2.19 -10.81
N TYR A 207 -6.12 -0.93 -11.04
CA TYR A 207 -6.52 -0.16 -12.20
C TYR A 207 -5.53 -0.37 -13.35
N GLU A 208 -5.98 -0.08 -14.58
CA GLU A 208 -5.10 0.03 -15.74
C GLU A 208 -4.07 1.14 -15.50
N SER A 209 -2.86 0.95 -16.01
CA SER A 209 -1.82 1.96 -15.82
C SER A 209 -2.06 3.19 -16.68
N GLU A 210 -2.06 4.37 -16.05
CA GLU A 210 -2.07 5.64 -16.77
C GLU A 210 -0.68 6.01 -17.33
N THR A 211 0.37 5.35 -16.85
CA THR A 211 1.76 5.61 -17.23
C THR A 211 2.29 4.46 -18.08
N TYR A 212 2.85 4.80 -19.24
CA TYR A 212 3.45 3.81 -20.11
C TYR A 212 4.73 3.22 -19.53
N VAL A 213 4.75 1.90 -19.35
CA VAL A 213 5.96 1.10 -19.18
C VAL A 213 6.08 0.08 -20.31
N ILE A 214 7.27 -0.46 -20.51
CA ILE A 214 7.47 -1.55 -21.47
C ILE A 214 6.58 -2.72 -21.05
N ALA A 215 5.76 -3.27 -21.95
CA ALA A 215 4.94 -4.42 -21.61
C ALA A 215 5.80 -5.66 -21.25
N PRO A 216 5.39 -6.47 -20.27
CA PRO A 216 6.11 -7.69 -19.93
C PRO A 216 5.97 -8.73 -21.03
N LYS A 217 6.98 -9.61 -21.16
CA LYS A 217 6.89 -10.79 -22.03
C LYS A 217 6.05 -11.86 -21.34
N THR A 218 5.17 -12.52 -22.09
CA THR A 218 4.44 -13.72 -21.65
C THR A 218 5.06 -14.98 -22.24
N ILE A 219 5.05 -16.07 -21.47
CA ILE A 219 5.52 -17.38 -21.92
C ILE A 219 4.48 -18.42 -21.47
N PRO A 220 3.76 -19.09 -22.39
CA PRO A 220 3.79 -18.88 -23.84
C PRO A 220 3.33 -17.46 -24.26
N GLU A 221 3.75 -17.02 -25.45
CA GLU A 221 3.40 -15.67 -25.96
C GLU A 221 1.90 -15.55 -26.22
N ASP A 222 1.27 -16.61 -26.72
CA ASP A 222 -0.18 -16.70 -26.87
C ASP A 222 -0.82 -17.22 -25.58
N LEU A 223 -1.54 -16.34 -24.88
CA LEU A 223 -2.27 -16.64 -23.65
C LEU A 223 -3.73 -17.07 -23.89
N ASN A 224 -4.06 -17.56 -25.09
CA ASN A 224 -5.38 -18.13 -25.38
C ASN A 224 -5.58 -19.51 -24.71
N LEU A 225 -5.65 -19.48 -23.37
CA LEU A 225 -5.79 -20.64 -22.51
C LEU A 225 -7.25 -20.76 -22.04
N ASP A 226 -7.85 -21.93 -22.28
CA ASP A 226 -9.26 -22.25 -21.98
C ASP A 226 -9.55 -22.43 -20.47
N GLY A 227 -8.58 -22.12 -19.60
CA GLY A 227 -8.64 -22.44 -18.18
C GLY A 227 -8.33 -23.90 -17.89
N GLY A 228 -8.55 -24.32 -16.65
CA GLY A 228 -8.30 -25.71 -16.26
C GLY A 228 -8.21 -25.94 -14.76
N LYS A 229 -7.74 -27.12 -14.37
CA LYS A 229 -7.63 -27.49 -12.95
C LYS A 229 -6.53 -26.72 -12.24
N LYS A 230 -5.35 -26.60 -12.85
CA LYS A 230 -4.18 -26.04 -12.18
C LYS A 230 -3.35 -25.12 -13.09
N LEU A 231 -3.03 -23.95 -12.56
CA LEU A 231 -2.10 -22.99 -13.13
C LEU A 231 -0.88 -22.84 -12.21
N ILE A 232 0.31 -22.86 -12.81
CA ILE A 232 1.54 -22.38 -12.17
C ILE A 232 1.93 -21.08 -12.88
N LEU A 233 1.83 -19.98 -12.16
CA LEU A 233 2.13 -18.64 -12.67
C LEU A 233 3.48 -18.18 -12.12
N HIS A 234 4.45 -18.00 -13.00
CA HIS A 234 5.73 -17.38 -12.68
C HIS A 234 5.67 -15.88 -12.95
N ILE A 235 5.98 -15.06 -11.94
CA ILE A 235 6.12 -13.61 -12.10
C ILE A 235 7.59 -13.27 -11.87
N VAL A 236 8.26 -12.80 -12.92
CA VAL A 236 9.70 -12.57 -12.95
C VAL A 236 9.99 -11.12 -13.29
N ILE A 237 10.67 -10.42 -12.38
CA ILE A 237 11.26 -9.10 -12.58
C ILE A 237 12.73 -9.22 -12.19
N SER A 238 13.58 -9.51 -13.17
CA SER A 238 15.01 -9.66 -12.97
C SER A 238 15.78 -9.54 -14.28
N ALA A 239 16.94 -8.88 -14.26
CA ALA A 239 17.89 -8.93 -15.37
C ALA A 239 18.73 -10.23 -15.40
N ARG A 240 18.71 -11.02 -14.32
CA ARG A 240 19.66 -12.14 -14.11
C ARG A 240 18.99 -13.50 -14.05
N HIS A 241 17.78 -13.54 -13.53
CA HIS A 241 17.03 -14.77 -13.33
C HIS A 241 15.92 -14.88 -14.37
N VAL A 242 15.80 -16.06 -14.97
CA VAL A 242 14.77 -16.38 -15.95
C VAL A 242 13.77 -17.36 -15.36
N GLU A 243 12.58 -17.40 -15.94
CA GLU A 243 11.57 -18.39 -15.63
C GLU A 243 12.09 -19.82 -15.90
N ASN A 244 11.77 -20.74 -15.01
CA ASN A 244 12.05 -22.15 -15.23
C ASN A 244 10.95 -22.99 -14.58
N PHE A 245 10.00 -23.42 -15.40
CA PHE A 245 8.84 -24.20 -14.98
C PHE A 245 9.23 -25.50 -14.28
N ARG A 246 10.36 -26.13 -14.65
CA ARG A 246 10.84 -27.39 -14.07
C ARG A 246 11.20 -27.29 -12.59
N LEU A 247 11.34 -26.06 -12.07
CA LEU A 247 11.61 -25.80 -10.67
C LEU A 247 10.36 -25.98 -9.80
N HIS A 248 9.15 -26.03 -10.37
CA HIS A 248 7.94 -26.42 -9.66
C HIS A 248 7.70 -27.93 -9.82
N ASP A 249 7.40 -28.63 -8.72
CA ASP A 249 7.30 -30.10 -8.73
C ASP A 249 6.14 -30.60 -9.60
N ASP A 250 5.06 -29.82 -9.71
CA ASP A 250 3.85 -30.19 -10.46
C ASP A 250 3.79 -29.64 -11.90
N HIS A 251 4.90 -29.14 -12.44
CA HIS A 251 4.91 -28.46 -13.75
C HIS A 251 4.45 -29.34 -14.92
N PHE A 252 4.57 -30.66 -14.84
CA PHE A 252 4.10 -31.56 -15.90
C PHE A 252 2.57 -31.72 -15.94
N ASN A 253 1.86 -31.49 -14.82
CA ASN A 253 0.40 -31.70 -14.73
C ASN A 253 -0.40 -30.40 -14.65
N ALA A 254 0.28 -29.26 -14.75
CA ALA A 254 -0.33 -27.94 -14.67
C ALA A 254 -0.11 -27.14 -15.96
N THR A 255 -0.97 -26.16 -16.20
CA THR A 255 -0.65 -25.12 -17.19
C THR A 255 0.41 -24.22 -16.60
N ASN A 256 1.47 -23.93 -17.36
CA ASN A 256 2.56 -23.07 -16.90
C ASN A 256 2.53 -21.77 -17.70
N VAL A 257 2.52 -20.64 -16.99
CA VAL A 257 2.62 -19.31 -17.59
C VAL A 257 3.70 -18.53 -16.87
N ALA A 258 4.49 -17.75 -17.60
CA ALA A 258 5.36 -16.73 -17.03
C ALA A 258 5.00 -15.34 -17.55
N ILE A 259 5.07 -14.34 -16.67
CA ILE A 259 5.03 -12.91 -16.97
C ILE A 259 6.39 -12.35 -16.57
N VAL A 260 7.13 -11.82 -17.55
CA VAL A 260 8.58 -11.59 -17.43
C VAL A 260 8.96 -10.17 -17.83
N TYR A 261 9.58 -9.48 -16.88
CA TYR A 261 10.37 -8.28 -17.06
C TYR A 261 11.86 -8.64 -16.96
N ASN A 262 12.55 -8.67 -18.10
CA ASN A 262 13.98 -8.96 -18.19
C ASN A 262 14.85 -7.75 -17.82
N VAL A 263 14.52 -7.07 -16.72
CA VAL A 263 15.17 -5.86 -16.23
C VAL A 263 15.23 -5.87 -14.71
N ASP A 264 16.25 -5.21 -14.16
CA ASP A 264 16.23 -4.79 -12.76
C ASP A 264 15.55 -3.41 -12.71
N LEU A 265 14.55 -3.23 -11.85
CA LEU A 265 13.84 -1.96 -11.73
C LEU A 265 14.74 -0.90 -11.08
N GLU A 266 14.84 0.27 -11.70
CA GLU A 266 15.59 1.40 -11.16
C GLU A 266 14.84 1.98 -9.95
N PRO A 267 15.45 2.07 -8.75
CA PRO A 267 14.72 2.53 -7.55
C PRO A 267 14.27 3.98 -7.55
N LYS A 268 14.70 4.79 -8.53
CA LYS A 268 14.23 6.16 -8.69
C LYS A 268 12.93 6.26 -9.48
N ASP A 269 12.56 5.19 -10.17
CA ASP A 269 11.37 5.13 -10.99
C ASP A 269 10.17 4.66 -10.17
N ASP A 270 8.97 4.93 -10.68
CA ASP A 270 7.74 4.39 -10.10
C ASP A 270 7.53 2.95 -10.56
N TRP A 271 7.38 2.04 -9.60
CA TRP A 271 7.22 0.61 -9.83
C TRP A 271 5.73 0.21 -9.89
N LEU A 272 4.80 1.11 -9.54
CA LEU A 272 3.37 0.81 -9.59
C LEU A 272 2.88 0.40 -10.99
N PRO A 273 3.27 1.07 -12.09
CA PRO A 273 2.87 0.68 -13.44
C PRO A 273 3.24 -0.77 -13.79
N TYR A 274 4.44 -1.21 -13.39
CA TYR A 274 4.89 -2.59 -13.60
C TYR A 274 3.99 -3.61 -12.89
N VAL A 275 3.54 -3.28 -11.67
CA VAL A 275 2.59 -4.11 -10.91
C VAL A 275 1.22 -4.14 -11.59
N GLN A 276 0.73 -2.99 -12.05
CA GLN A 276 -0.58 -2.86 -12.71
C GLN A 276 -0.65 -3.73 -13.98
N GLU A 277 0.37 -3.67 -14.85
CA GLU A 277 0.48 -4.52 -16.05
C GLU A 277 0.47 -6.02 -15.71
N ILE A 278 1.20 -6.42 -14.66
CA ILE A 278 1.20 -7.82 -14.21
C ILE A 278 -0.20 -8.21 -13.73
N VAL A 279 -0.86 -7.34 -12.97
CA VAL A 279 -2.21 -7.59 -12.47
C VAL A 279 -3.21 -7.70 -13.62
N GLU A 280 -3.12 -6.84 -14.61
CA GLU A 280 -3.99 -6.86 -15.80
C GLU A 280 -3.89 -8.18 -16.56
N ILE A 281 -2.68 -8.70 -16.76
CA ILE A 281 -2.45 -9.97 -17.45
C ILE A 281 -2.80 -11.17 -16.57
N ALA A 282 -2.35 -11.18 -15.31
CA ALA A 282 -2.48 -12.32 -14.42
C ALA A 282 -3.91 -12.52 -13.92
N LYS A 283 -4.66 -11.43 -13.69
CA LYS A 283 -5.99 -11.51 -13.09
C LYS A 283 -6.95 -12.37 -13.94
N PRO A 284 -7.13 -12.18 -15.26
CA PRO A 284 -7.94 -13.06 -16.09
C PRO A 284 -7.49 -14.52 -16.04
N LEU A 285 -6.17 -14.78 -16.06
CA LEU A 285 -5.62 -16.13 -15.96
C LEU A 285 -6.03 -16.78 -14.65
N ILE A 286 -5.75 -16.15 -13.51
CA ILE A 286 -6.07 -16.66 -12.18
C ILE A 286 -7.56 -17.02 -12.04
N HIS A 287 -8.47 -16.26 -12.68
CA HIS A 287 -9.90 -16.53 -12.60
C HIS A 287 -10.37 -17.76 -13.39
N ARG A 288 -9.58 -18.23 -14.37
CA ARG A 288 -9.94 -19.37 -15.23
C ARG A 288 -9.50 -20.73 -14.66
N TYR A 289 -8.80 -20.74 -13.53
CA TYR A 289 -8.26 -21.96 -12.93
C TYR A 289 -8.79 -22.19 -11.52
N GLU A 290 -9.03 -23.45 -11.18
CA GLU A 290 -9.51 -23.87 -9.85
C GLU A 290 -8.41 -23.75 -8.78
N ASP A 291 -7.17 -24.07 -9.16
CA ASP A 291 -5.99 -24.06 -8.29
C ASP A 291 -4.85 -23.26 -8.94
N VAL A 292 -4.27 -22.31 -8.21
CA VAL A 292 -3.21 -21.44 -8.75
C VAL A 292 -2.02 -21.35 -7.79
N ASP A 293 -0.87 -21.80 -8.26
CA ASP A 293 0.42 -21.69 -7.58
C ASP A 293 1.21 -20.50 -8.20
N VAL A 294 1.57 -19.49 -7.41
CA VAL A 294 2.30 -18.30 -7.86
C VAL A 294 3.76 -18.35 -7.40
N CYS A 295 4.68 -18.43 -8.36
CA CYS A 295 6.13 -18.41 -8.13
C CYS A 295 6.70 -17.01 -8.41
N LEU A 296 7.37 -16.41 -7.43
CA LEU A 296 7.84 -15.02 -7.50
C LEU A 296 9.36 -14.94 -7.60
N ILE A 297 9.84 -14.15 -8.58
CA ILE A 297 11.22 -13.66 -8.66
C ILE A 297 11.12 -12.15 -8.82
N CYS A 298 10.99 -11.42 -7.74
CA CYS A 298 10.84 -9.95 -7.78
C CYS A 298 11.28 -9.32 -6.46
N PRO A 299 11.42 -7.99 -6.39
CA PRO A 299 11.57 -7.28 -5.13
C PRO A 299 10.38 -7.56 -4.18
N SER A 300 10.64 -7.64 -2.87
CA SER A 300 9.59 -7.88 -1.85
C SER A 300 8.47 -6.84 -1.87
N VAL A 301 8.80 -5.60 -2.26
CA VAL A 301 7.84 -4.51 -2.44
C VAL A 301 6.83 -4.80 -3.55
N VAL A 302 7.29 -5.38 -4.66
CA VAL A 302 6.42 -5.83 -5.76
C VAL A 302 5.54 -6.99 -5.29
N ALA A 303 6.12 -7.97 -4.60
CA ALA A 303 5.35 -9.09 -4.04
C ALA A 303 4.24 -8.60 -3.09
N PHE A 304 4.53 -7.61 -2.24
CA PHE A 304 3.55 -6.99 -1.35
C PHE A 304 2.40 -6.34 -2.13
N ALA A 305 2.71 -5.53 -3.15
CA ALA A 305 1.70 -4.87 -3.98
C ALA A 305 0.84 -5.88 -4.77
N LEU A 306 1.43 -6.94 -5.30
CA LEU A 306 0.69 -8.04 -5.93
C LEU A 306 -0.26 -8.72 -4.94
N GLY A 307 0.20 -8.95 -3.70
CA GLY A 307 -0.63 -9.43 -2.61
C GLY A 307 -1.88 -8.58 -2.41
N MET A 308 -1.71 -7.25 -2.33
CA MET A 308 -2.83 -6.31 -2.21
C MET A 308 -3.85 -6.49 -3.35
N ALA A 309 -3.37 -6.60 -4.60
CA ALA A 309 -4.21 -6.75 -5.80
C ALA A 309 -4.99 -8.08 -5.83
N PHE A 310 -4.42 -9.16 -5.31
CA PHE A 310 -5.01 -10.51 -5.34
C PHE A 310 -5.68 -10.96 -4.04
N SER A 311 -5.85 -10.05 -3.07
CA SER A 311 -6.40 -10.32 -1.72
C SER A 311 -7.73 -11.08 -1.62
N ARG A 312 -8.51 -11.18 -2.71
CA ARG A 312 -9.85 -11.83 -2.74
C ARG A 312 -9.89 -13.13 -3.55
N LYS A 313 -8.75 -13.84 -3.61
CA LYS A 313 -8.62 -15.07 -4.39
C LYS A 313 -8.12 -16.22 -3.51
N GLY A 314 -9.03 -16.81 -2.75
CA GLY A 314 -8.75 -17.95 -1.88
C GLY A 314 -8.14 -19.19 -2.57
N SER A 315 -8.31 -19.35 -3.89
CA SER A 315 -7.67 -20.42 -4.68
C SER A 315 -6.18 -20.22 -4.94
N LEU A 316 -5.64 -19.03 -4.64
CA LEU A 316 -4.25 -18.69 -4.90
C LEU A 316 -3.36 -19.18 -3.75
N LYS A 317 -2.26 -19.85 -4.11
CA LYS A 317 -1.16 -20.22 -3.24
C LYS A 317 0.11 -19.54 -3.69
N VAL A 318 0.92 -19.10 -2.74
CA VAL A 318 2.21 -18.46 -3.02
C VAL A 318 3.32 -19.44 -2.74
N CYS A 319 4.25 -19.56 -3.67
CA CYS A 319 5.36 -20.52 -3.61
C CYS A 319 6.63 -19.88 -3.07
N HIS A 320 7.37 -20.65 -2.27
CA HIS A 320 8.73 -20.30 -1.83
C HIS A 320 9.76 -21.08 -2.64
N TYR A 321 10.89 -20.44 -2.97
CA TYR A 321 12.05 -21.10 -3.56
C TYR A 321 12.98 -21.62 -2.46
N PHE A 322 13.09 -22.94 -2.36
CA PHE A 322 13.91 -23.61 -1.36
C PHE A 322 15.36 -23.79 -1.82
N SER A 323 16.26 -24.02 -0.85
CA SER A 323 17.70 -24.21 -1.09
C SER A 323 18.04 -25.43 -1.95
N ASP A 324 17.11 -26.38 -2.07
CA ASP A 324 17.20 -27.53 -2.99
C ASP A 324 16.89 -27.19 -4.45
N GLY A 325 16.58 -25.92 -4.72
CA GLY A 325 16.33 -25.42 -6.06
C GLY A 325 14.88 -25.58 -6.54
N LYS A 326 13.92 -25.80 -5.64
CA LYS A 326 12.52 -26.03 -6.02
C LYS A 326 11.56 -24.99 -5.45
N TYR A 327 10.55 -24.66 -6.23
CA TYR A 327 9.37 -23.92 -5.79
C TYR A 327 8.34 -24.89 -5.23
N ARG A 328 7.81 -24.56 -4.04
CA ARG A 328 6.65 -25.26 -3.46
C ARG A 328 5.67 -24.25 -2.87
N PRO A 329 4.35 -24.48 -2.99
CA PRO A 329 3.35 -23.65 -2.32
C PRO A 329 3.55 -23.74 -0.80
N VAL A 330 3.57 -22.59 -0.14
CA VAL A 330 3.80 -22.49 1.32
C VAL A 330 2.67 -21.78 2.06
N PHE A 331 1.93 -20.91 1.37
CA PHE A 331 0.86 -20.11 1.95
C PHE A 331 -0.33 -20.04 0.99
N GLN A 332 -1.54 -20.23 1.49
CA GLN A 332 -2.78 -20.15 0.72
C GLN A 332 -3.60 -18.92 1.13
N LEU A 333 -4.12 -18.17 0.16
CA LEU A 333 -4.89 -16.95 0.43
C LEU A 333 -6.25 -17.22 1.09
N SER A 334 -6.79 -18.44 1.01
CA SER A 334 -8.00 -18.82 1.75
C SER A 334 -7.85 -18.63 3.25
N GLU A 335 -6.63 -18.72 3.79
CA GLU A 335 -6.35 -18.45 5.20
C GLU A 335 -6.67 -17.00 5.59
N ILE A 336 -6.48 -16.06 4.65
CA ILE A 336 -6.81 -14.64 4.83
C ILE A 336 -8.32 -14.42 4.71
N GLU A 337 -9.01 -15.14 3.81
CA GLU A 337 -10.47 -15.07 3.69
C GLU A 337 -11.19 -15.63 4.93
N GLY A 338 -10.62 -16.65 5.57
CA GLY A 338 -11.10 -17.22 6.83
C GLY A 338 -10.85 -16.33 8.05
N HIS A 339 -9.90 -15.41 7.95
CA HIS A 339 -9.60 -14.38 8.94
C HIS A 339 -9.85 -13.01 8.33
N PRO A 340 -11.10 -12.65 7.98
CA PRO A 340 -11.36 -11.32 7.46
C PRO A 340 -10.82 -10.34 8.49
N PRO A 341 -9.82 -9.52 8.13
CA PRO A 341 -9.49 -8.42 9.00
C PRO A 341 -10.78 -7.58 9.07
N PHE A 342 -10.94 -6.78 10.11
CA PHE A 342 -12.07 -5.83 10.24
C PHE A 342 -13.39 -6.44 10.75
N SER A 343 -13.47 -6.64 12.07
CA SER A 343 -14.68 -6.24 12.83
C SER A 343 -14.47 -4.87 13.47
#